data_AF-A0A662Y250-F1
#
_entry.id   AF-A0A662Y250-F1
#
_cell.length_a   1.000
_cell.length_b   1.000
_cell.length_c   1.000
_cell.angle_alpha   90.00
_cell.angle_beta   90.00
_cell.angle_gamma   90.00
#
_symmetry.space_group_name_H-M   'P 1'
#
loop_
_entity.id
_entity.type
_entity.pdbx_description
1 polymer ?
#
loop_
_entity_poly.entity_id
_entity_poly.type
_entity_poly.pdbx_seq_one_letter_code
_entity_poly.pdbx_strand_id
1 'polypeptide(L)'
;MSLLFVPLSPPATPKLLVAPPQAPGKRKAEPPLAIAKTSAPAKPARQPDAPNQQISRMYVATEKKLQSPLGSNGSNGSKPTRQPDAPIQWTSRKYITTGKKLQSLLDSNGSKPVASRAMVIGVHFQFTEPKGGSDRVVAITTASSAVGHTAVVLQIEQLDKKMVVKGLKALLGDSTTIKVVHDVHRVALWLHRYGLTNADLSNCVDLQLLYQHSVDQREQHADILRVAVGSRSTASVELARKVNSFNEKLKPRAWESSPLAPPLLKTLVQTAQLYAQCYDKFGAAAASADFDAMTRGLWYRAISQQHHSAILRHSATPQNVLPGNSAGPKAKADAPAANLTESTRAIMYIASDPGLQSLLAKNNNKPVASQATAVGVHFHFAGQSNSGAELDNGGCMVAITVASAAPSDPAVVLQLDLLNNNRVVSGLKTLLADPAIVKVMHSVHRAAFWLHQYGLRDAELV
;
A
#
# COMPACT_ATOMS: atom_id res chain seq x y z
N MET A 1 -9.82 -11.25 -75.56
CA MET A 1 -8.62 -11.22 -74.70
C MET A 1 -8.86 -12.20 -73.56
N SER A 2 -8.20 -13.35 -73.64
CA SER A 2 -8.30 -14.47 -72.70
C SER A 2 -6.93 -14.67 -72.08
N LEU A 3 -6.83 -14.72 -70.75
CA LEU A 3 -5.69 -15.28 -69.98
C LEU A 3 -6.26 -15.71 -68.62
N LEU A 4 -6.58 -16.99 -68.41
CA LEU A 4 -5.72 -18.14 -68.05
C LEU A 4 -5.46 -18.26 -66.53
N PHE A 5 -6.18 -19.22 -65.95
CA PHE A 5 -5.95 -19.85 -64.64
C PHE A 5 -4.67 -20.71 -64.66
N VAL A 6 -3.91 -20.67 -63.57
CA VAL A 6 -2.87 -21.68 -63.24
C VAL A 6 -3.11 -22.13 -61.79
N PRO A 7 -3.31 -23.43 -61.52
CA PRO A 7 -3.42 -23.94 -60.16
C PRO A 7 -2.04 -24.28 -59.58
N LEU A 8 -1.77 -23.84 -58.35
CA LEU A 8 -0.57 -24.22 -57.58
C LEU A 8 -0.85 -25.50 -56.77
N SER A 9 -0.05 -26.52 -57.01
CA SER A 9 -0.03 -27.80 -56.29
C SER A 9 0.45 -27.66 -54.83
N PRO A 10 -0.10 -28.46 -53.89
CA PRO A 10 0.37 -28.49 -52.51
C PRO A 10 1.66 -29.32 -52.34
N PRO A 11 2.59 -28.93 -51.45
CA PRO A 11 3.78 -29.72 -51.16
C PRO A 11 3.49 -30.90 -50.20
N ALA A 12 4.29 -31.94 -50.38
CA ALA A 12 4.20 -33.25 -49.77
C ALA A 12 4.45 -33.28 -48.24
N THR A 13 3.64 -34.07 -47.55
CA THR A 13 3.84 -34.56 -46.18
C THR A 13 5.04 -35.52 -46.06
N PRO A 14 5.95 -35.32 -45.09
CA PRO A 14 6.85 -36.38 -44.64
C PRO A 14 6.22 -37.25 -43.53
N LYS A 15 6.30 -38.57 -43.70
CA LYS A 15 5.88 -39.60 -42.73
C LYS A 15 6.96 -39.88 -41.68
N LEU A 16 6.48 -39.95 -40.42
CA LEU A 16 6.89 -40.78 -39.27
C LEU A 16 8.37 -41.05 -38.94
N LEU A 17 8.71 -40.85 -37.66
CA LEU A 17 9.19 -41.96 -36.82
C LEU A 17 8.76 -41.75 -35.35
N VAL A 18 7.89 -42.65 -34.85
CA VAL A 18 7.48 -42.73 -33.45
C VAL A 18 8.34 -43.81 -32.78
N ALA A 19 9.03 -43.46 -31.70
CA ALA A 19 9.74 -44.41 -30.86
C ALA A 19 8.84 -44.86 -29.68
N PRO A 20 8.84 -46.14 -29.29
CA PRO A 20 7.98 -46.67 -28.23
C PRO A 20 8.52 -46.38 -26.81
N PRO A 21 7.65 -46.41 -25.78
CA PRO A 21 8.01 -46.07 -24.40
C PRO A 21 8.77 -47.20 -23.69
N GLN A 22 9.84 -46.85 -22.97
CA GLN A 22 10.53 -47.76 -22.06
C GLN A 22 9.90 -47.77 -20.66
N ALA A 23 9.79 -48.97 -20.09
CA ALA A 23 9.18 -49.31 -18.81
C ALA A 23 10.04 -48.92 -17.59
N PRO A 24 9.44 -48.77 -16.38
CA PRO A 24 10.13 -48.30 -15.19
C PRO A 24 10.94 -49.41 -14.49
N GLY A 25 12.24 -49.16 -14.33
CA GLY A 25 13.15 -50.02 -13.59
C GLY A 25 13.10 -49.80 -12.08
N LYS A 26 12.79 -50.89 -11.35
CA LYS A 26 12.90 -51.04 -9.89
C LYS A 26 14.34 -50.78 -9.41
N ARG A 27 14.54 -50.03 -8.32
CA ARG A 27 15.72 -50.16 -7.46
C ARG A 27 15.37 -50.20 -5.98
N LYS A 28 16.08 -51.12 -5.33
CA LYS A 28 15.99 -51.65 -3.96
C LYS A 28 16.31 -50.62 -2.88
N ALA A 29 15.79 -50.93 -1.70
CA ALA A 29 16.04 -50.28 -0.42
C ALA A 29 17.28 -50.82 0.32
N GLU A 30 17.73 -50.01 1.29
CA GLU A 30 18.54 -50.29 2.49
C GLU A 30 20.06 -50.56 2.37
N PRO A 31 20.88 -50.35 3.44
CA PRO A 31 20.71 -49.57 4.70
C PRO A 31 21.97 -48.71 5.06
N PRO A 32 22.03 -48.02 6.24
CA PRO A 32 23.01 -46.97 6.53
C PRO A 32 24.26 -47.47 7.26
N LEU A 33 25.40 -46.81 7.03
CA LEU A 33 26.61 -46.99 7.84
C LEU A 33 26.79 -45.81 8.81
N ALA A 34 26.84 -46.15 10.09
CA ALA A 34 27.29 -45.29 11.18
C ALA A 34 28.83 -45.30 11.23
N ILE A 35 29.48 -44.15 11.48
CA ILE A 35 30.80 -44.07 12.13
C ILE A 35 30.87 -42.84 13.03
N ALA A 36 31.44 -43.08 14.21
CA ALA A 36 31.65 -42.19 15.33
C ALA A 36 32.94 -41.33 15.22
N LYS A 37 32.90 -40.21 15.94
CA LYS A 37 33.94 -39.57 16.79
C LYS A 37 35.40 -39.40 16.32
N THR A 38 35.96 -38.28 16.82
CA THR A 38 37.36 -37.79 16.85
C THR A 38 37.73 -36.99 15.58
N SER A 39 38.38 -35.82 15.60
CA SER A 39 39.27 -35.14 16.55
C SER A 39 39.38 -33.64 16.20
N ALA A 40 39.52 -32.76 17.20
CA ALA A 40 40.19 -31.44 17.04
C ALA A 40 41.73 -31.66 16.92
N PRO A 41 42.61 -30.67 16.63
CA PRO A 41 42.40 -29.21 16.57
C PRO A 41 43.10 -28.48 15.39
N ALA A 42 42.65 -27.27 15.05
CA ALA A 42 43.51 -26.17 14.58
C ALA A 42 42.71 -24.85 14.48
N LYS A 43 43.14 -23.84 15.25
CA LYS A 43 42.81 -22.42 15.05
C LYS A 43 43.69 -21.92 13.89
N PRO A 44 43.24 -21.00 13.01
CA PRO A 44 43.36 -19.58 13.37
C PRO A 44 42.23 -18.67 12.84
N ALA A 45 42.06 -17.55 13.55
CA ALA A 45 41.74 -16.21 13.05
C ALA A 45 40.61 -16.03 12.02
N ARG A 46 39.48 -15.47 12.46
CA ARG A 46 39.08 -14.07 12.24
C ARG A 46 37.62 -13.89 12.64
N GLN A 47 37.42 -12.94 13.54
CA GLN A 47 36.16 -12.39 13.99
C GLN A 47 35.59 -11.51 12.84
N PRO A 48 34.35 -11.71 12.38
CA PRO A 48 33.71 -10.72 11.53
C PRO A 48 33.12 -9.62 12.43
N ASP A 49 33.60 -8.40 12.20
CA ASP A 49 33.17 -7.18 12.86
C ASP A 49 31.66 -6.97 12.77
N ALA A 50 31.08 -6.59 13.91
CA ALA A 50 29.71 -6.14 14.02
C ALA A 50 29.53 -4.76 13.36
N PRO A 51 28.55 -4.55 12.47
CA PRO A 51 28.37 -3.25 11.80
C PRO A 51 27.65 -2.18 12.64
N ASN A 52 27.43 -2.37 13.95
CA ASN A 52 26.43 -1.58 14.70
C ASN A 52 26.98 -0.47 15.63
N GLN A 53 28.29 -0.14 15.58
CA GLN A 53 28.85 0.98 16.36
C GLN A 53 29.11 2.26 15.54
N GLN A 54 29.17 2.19 14.21
CA GLN A 54 29.48 3.35 13.37
C GLN A 54 28.32 4.35 13.31
N ILE A 55 27.06 3.87 13.36
CA ILE A 55 25.86 4.71 13.26
C ILE A 55 25.67 5.56 14.52
N SER A 56 25.94 5.02 15.72
CA SER A 56 25.84 5.78 16.97
C SER A 56 26.91 6.89 17.08
N ARG A 57 28.11 6.68 16.55
CA ARG A 57 29.20 7.68 16.62
C ARG A 57 28.97 8.87 15.68
N MET A 58 28.33 8.64 14.54
CA MET A 58 28.07 9.71 13.56
C MET A 58 27.04 10.74 14.05
N TYR A 59 26.05 10.33 14.86
CA TYR A 59 25.03 11.22 15.41
C TYR A 59 25.48 11.95 16.69
N VAL A 60 26.32 11.34 17.54
CA VAL A 60 26.90 12.03 18.71
C VAL A 60 27.91 13.12 18.28
N ALA A 61 28.62 12.92 17.16
CA ALA A 61 29.55 13.90 16.63
C ALA A 61 28.86 15.15 16.04
N THR A 62 27.60 15.05 15.59
CA THR A 62 26.86 16.21 15.07
C THR A 62 26.31 17.10 16.19
N GLU A 63 26.04 16.54 17.38
CA GLU A 63 25.62 17.33 18.55
C GLU A 63 26.79 18.02 19.25
N LYS A 64 28.00 17.43 19.25
CA LYS A 64 29.19 18.07 19.84
C LYS A 64 29.79 19.22 19.02
N LYS A 65 29.45 19.37 17.74
CA LYS A 65 29.98 20.44 16.87
C LYS A 65 29.15 21.73 16.91
N LEU A 66 28.09 21.77 17.72
CA LEU A 66 27.24 22.95 17.92
C LEU A 66 27.43 23.62 19.30
N GLN A 67 28.42 23.17 20.09
CA GLN A 67 28.72 23.77 21.40
C GLN A 67 30.24 23.88 21.59
N SER A 68 30.76 25.11 21.48
CA SER A 68 31.97 25.72 22.12
C SER A 68 32.74 26.67 21.17
N PRO A 69 33.56 27.63 21.67
CA PRO A 69 33.16 29.03 21.78
C PRO A 69 34.04 29.98 20.95
N LEU A 70 33.47 31.07 20.42
CA LEU A 70 34.24 32.19 19.88
C LEU A 70 34.44 33.24 20.98
N GLY A 71 35.71 33.45 21.33
CA GLY A 71 36.17 34.45 22.28
C GLY A 71 36.04 35.89 21.76
N SER A 72 35.79 36.76 22.73
CA SER A 72 35.85 38.22 22.81
C SER A 72 36.59 39.04 21.73
N ASN A 73 35.96 40.13 21.29
CA ASN A 73 36.38 41.50 21.63
C ASN A 73 35.24 42.52 21.41
N GLY A 74 35.12 43.48 22.33
CA GLY A 74 33.89 44.23 22.61
C GLY A 74 33.70 45.58 21.92
N SER A 75 32.52 46.18 22.17
CA SER A 75 32.29 47.61 22.43
C SER A 75 30.80 47.84 22.73
N ASN A 76 30.52 48.84 23.57
CA ASN A 76 29.29 49.12 24.30
C ASN A 76 28.05 49.46 23.46
N GLY A 77 26.86 49.10 23.96
CA GLY A 77 25.59 49.62 23.49
C GLY A 77 24.37 48.95 24.12
N SER A 78 23.78 49.58 25.13
CA SER A 78 22.64 49.16 25.95
C SER A 78 21.40 48.71 25.14
N LYS A 79 20.86 47.50 25.39
CA LYS A 79 19.50 47.08 25.01
C LYS A 79 19.00 45.90 25.88
N PRO A 80 17.67 45.70 25.97
CA PRO A 80 16.99 45.20 27.16
C PRO A 80 17.20 43.71 27.37
N THR A 81 17.31 43.32 28.63
CA THR A 81 17.53 41.95 29.11
C THR A 81 16.43 41.02 28.60
N ARG A 82 16.70 40.34 27.47
CA ARG A 82 15.93 39.15 27.08
C ARG A 82 16.34 38.03 28.02
N GLN A 83 15.41 37.66 28.89
CA GLN A 83 15.46 36.45 29.68
C GLN A 83 15.75 35.26 28.74
N PRO A 84 16.70 34.37 29.06
CA PRO A 84 17.03 33.25 28.19
C PRO A 84 15.82 32.32 28.07
N ASP A 85 15.44 32.02 26.83
CA ASP A 85 14.35 31.10 26.49
C ASP A 85 14.47 29.81 27.31
N ALA A 86 13.39 29.45 28.00
CA ALA A 86 13.32 28.23 28.79
C ALA A 86 13.69 27.00 27.92
N PRO A 87 14.36 25.98 28.49
CA PRO A 87 14.73 24.79 27.74
C PRO A 87 13.47 24.12 27.18
N ILE A 88 13.48 23.80 25.89
CA ILE A 88 12.41 23.09 25.18
C ILE A 88 12.06 21.83 25.98
N GLN A 89 10.98 21.89 26.74
CA GLN A 89 10.56 20.83 27.64
C GLN A 89 10.13 19.64 26.78
N TRP A 90 10.89 18.55 26.86
CA TRP A 90 10.67 17.36 26.07
C TRP A 90 9.29 16.78 26.40
N THR A 91 8.47 16.53 25.39
CA THR A 91 7.23 15.77 25.57
C THR A 91 7.58 14.38 26.08
N SER A 92 7.05 14.02 27.26
CA SER A 92 7.17 12.66 27.80
C SER A 92 6.66 11.66 26.77
N ARG A 93 7.33 10.50 26.62
CA ARG A 93 6.92 9.46 25.68
C ARG A 93 6.96 8.06 26.31
N LYS A 94 5.94 7.26 26.01
CA LYS A 94 5.91 5.82 26.25
C LYS A 94 6.18 5.09 24.94
N TYR A 95 7.31 4.38 24.88
CA TYR A 95 7.65 3.52 23.75
C TYR A 95 7.29 2.07 24.09
N ILE A 96 6.34 1.52 23.34
CA ILE A 96 5.69 0.24 23.62
C ILE A 96 6.12 -0.77 22.56
N THR A 97 6.92 -1.74 23.01
CA THR A 97 7.49 -2.81 22.17
C THR A 97 7.18 -4.21 22.69
N THR A 98 6.43 -4.34 23.80
CA THR A 98 6.09 -5.64 24.38
C THR A 98 4.61 -5.72 24.71
N GLY A 99 4.06 -6.94 24.63
CA GLY A 99 2.66 -7.18 24.95
C GLY A 99 2.29 -6.79 26.38
N LYS A 100 3.17 -7.05 27.37
CA LYS A 100 2.96 -6.63 28.77
C LYS A 100 2.81 -5.12 28.93
N LYS A 101 3.65 -4.33 28.24
CA LYS A 101 3.58 -2.86 28.27
C LYS A 101 2.33 -2.35 27.56
N LEU A 102 1.94 -2.97 26.45
CA LEU A 102 0.69 -2.64 25.77
C LEU A 102 -0.51 -2.93 26.66
N GLN A 103 -0.59 -4.12 27.26
CA GLN A 103 -1.68 -4.49 28.17
C GLN A 103 -1.81 -3.50 29.33
N SER A 104 -0.70 -3.20 30.02
CA SER A 104 -0.68 -2.20 31.09
C SER A 104 -1.15 -0.81 30.64
N LEU A 105 -0.78 -0.39 29.43
CA LEU A 105 -1.27 0.85 28.84
C LEU A 105 -2.79 0.80 28.61
N LEU A 106 -3.30 -0.28 28.01
CA LEU A 106 -4.73 -0.45 27.72
C LEU A 106 -5.56 -0.47 29.02
N ASP A 107 -5.13 -1.23 30.02
CA ASP A 107 -5.82 -1.33 31.32
C ASP A 107 -5.92 0.03 32.03
N SER A 108 -4.87 0.85 31.92
CA SER A 108 -4.82 2.16 32.59
C SER A 108 -5.59 3.27 31.85
N ASN A 109 -5.99 3.05 30.58
CA ASN A 109 -6.51 4.12 29.71
C ASN A 109 -7.80 3.72 28.99
N GLY A 110 -8.66 2.93 29.65
CA GLY A 110 -9.98 2.57 29.10
C GLY A 110 -9.89 1.74 27.82
N SER A 111 -8.94 0.81 27.76
CA SER A 111 -8.62 -0.01 26.59
C SER A 111 -8.11 0.76 25.37
N LYS A 112 -7.64 2.00 25.52
CA LYS A 112 -7.12 2.81 24.41
C LYS A 112 -5.60 2.90 24.45
N PRO A 113 -4.87 2.79 23.32
CA PRO A 113 -3.43 2.92 23.27
C PRO A 113 -2.97 4.39 23.28
N VAL A 114 -3.50 5.17 24.22
CA VAL A 114 -3.20 6.59 24.42
C VAL A 114 -2.91 6.83 25.90
N ALA A 115 -1.96 7.71 26.22
CA ALA A 115 -1.61 8.08 27.59
C ALA A 115 -1.96 9.54 27.92
N SER A 116 -2.65 10.21 27.00
CA SER A 116 -3.11 11.58 27.11
C SER A 116 -4.61 11.61 27.43
N ARG A 117 -5.01 12.55 28.30
CA ARG A 117 -6.43 12.88 28.54
C ARG A 117 -6.89 14.11 27.73
N ALA A 118 -6.09 14.56 26.77
CA ALA A 118 -6.44 15.69 25.93
C ALA A 118 -7.65 15.34 25.05
N MET A 119 -8.54 16.32 24.83
CA MET A 119 -9.71 16.15 23.96
C MET A 119 -9.34 16.00 22.49
N VAL A 120 -8.16 16.50 22.07
CA VAL A 120 -7.64 16.38 20.71
C VAL A 120 -6.31 15.65 20.75
N ILE A 121 -6.18 14.61 19.93
CA ILE A 121 -4.93 13.90 19.70
C ILE A 121 -4.69 13.71 18.20
N GLY A 122 -3.44 13.79 17.80
CA GLY A 122 -3.01 13.31 16.49
C GLY A 122 -2.69 11.81 16.56
N VAL A 123 -3.09 11.08 15.52
CA VAL A 123 -2.82 9.66 15.34
C VAL A 123 -2.05 9.48 14.03
N HIS A 124 -0.76 9.16 14.15
CA HIS A 124 0.14 9.01 13.01
C HIS A 124 0.48 7.54 12.76
N PHE A 125 0.36 7.13 11.50
CA PHE A 125 0.74 5.81 11.00
C PHE A 125 2.00 5.96 10.14
N GLN A 126 3.12 5.40 10.61
CA GLN A 126 4.37 5.44 9.85
C GLN A 126 4.43 4.25 8.89
N PHE A 127 4.28 4.55 7.60
CA PHE A 127 4.47 3.58 6.51
C PHE A 127 5.96 3.47 6.13
N THR A 128 6.40 2.29 5.68
CA THR A 128 7.78 2.08 5.19
C THR A 128 8.04 2.72 3.83
N GLU A 129 7.00 2.90 3.02
CA GLU A 129 7.11 3.37 1.64
C GLU A 129 6.23 4.61 1.38
N PRO A 130 6.67 5.55 0.53
CA PRO A 130 5.99 6.83 0.35
C PRO A 130 4.62 6.78 -0.37
N LYS A 131 4.27 5.70 -1.10
CA LYS A 131 2.92 5.29 -1.58
C LYS A 131 3.13 4.24 -2.69
N GLY A 132 2.29 3.19 -2.77
CA GLY A 132 2.24 2.30 -3.95
C GLY A 132 3.01 0.97 -3.93
N GLY A 133 3.53 0.51 -2.78
CA GLY A 133 4.01 -0.88 -2.62
C GLY A 133 3.29 -1.62 -1.49
N SER A 134 3.92 -2.61 -0.85
CA SER A 134 3.29 -3.36 0.25
C SER A 134 3.15 -2.44 1.46
N ASP A 135 2.06 -1.66 1.52
CA ASP A 135 1.78 -0.73 2.60
C ASP A 135 1.95 -1.43 3.96
N ARG A 136 3.09 -1.21 4.60
CA ARG A 136 3.43 -1.76 5.90
C ARG A 136 3.62 -0.61 6.86
N VAL A 137 2.83 -0.62 7.94
CA VAL A 137 3.00 0.31 9.05
C VAL A 137 3.96 -0.28 10.07
N VAL A 138 5.05 0.44 10.35
CA VAL A 138 6.06 0.02 11.35
C VAL A 138 5.75 0.56 12.74
N ALA A 139 5.10 1.71 12.81
CA ALA A 139 4.76 2.36 14.07
C ALA A 139 3.44 3.12 13.99
N ILE A 140 2.72 3.12 15.10
CA ILE A 140 1.55 3.98 15.31
C ILE A 140 1.84 4.87 16.50
N THR A 141 1.61 6.17 16.34
CA THR A 141 1.91 7.17 17.37
C THR A 141 0.69 8.01 17.69
N THR A 142 0.40 8.17 18.98
CA THR A 142 -0.63 9.10 19.47
C THR A 142 0.03 10.20 20.29
N ALA A 143 -0.28 11.46 20.00
CA ALA A 143 0.23 12.59 20.77
C ALA A 143 -0.77 13.74 20.80
N SER A 144 -0.72 14.55 21.85
CA SER A 144 -1.47 15.82 21.92
C SER A 144 -0.55 17.00 21.63
N SER A 145 -1.12 18.08 21.09
CA SER A 145 -0.46 19.38 20.96
C SER A 145 -0.20 20.05 22.32
N ALA A 146 -0.95 19.66 23.36
CA ALA A 146 -0.86 20.27 24.70
C ALA A 146 0.41 19.87 25.47
N VAL A 147 0.94 20.82 26.24
CA VAL A 147 2.15 20.64 27.05
C VAL A 147 1.89 19.68 28.22
N GLY A 148 2.89 18.88 28.58
CA GLY A 148 2.81 17.95 29.73
C GLY A 148 2.10 16.61 29.44
N HIS A 149 1.51 16.45 28.26
CA HIS A 149 0.89 15.18 27.86
C HIS A 149 1.93 14.16 27.40
N THR A 150 1.70 12.88 27.73
CA THR A 150 2.59 11.79 27.33
C THR A 150 2.17 11.23 25.98
N ALA A 151 3.09 11.26 25.00
CA ALA A 151 2.90 10.59 23.72
C ALA A 151 3.09 9.07 23.86
N VAL A 152 2.43 8.30 22.99
CA VAL A 152 2.59 6.84 22.91
C VAL A 152 3.08 6.49 21.52
N VAL A 153 4.13 5.67 21.44
CA VAL A 153 4.61 5.07 20.19
C VAL A 153 4.51 3.56 20.33
N LEU A 154 3.71 2.93 19.47
CA LEU A 154 3.59 1.48 19.33
C LEU A 154 4.49 1.02 18.19
N GLN A 155 5.40 0.06 18.42
CA GLN A 155 6.11 -0.61 17.32
C GLN A 155 5.35 -1.88 16.93
N ILE A 156 4.71 -1.85 15.76
CA ILE A 156 3.64 -2.77 15.40
C ILE A 156 4.08 -4.22 15.34
N GLU A 157 5.27 -4.49 14.81
CA GLU A 157 5.75 -5.86 14.60
C GLU A 157 6.13 -6.61 15.87
N GLN A 158 6.36 -5.88 16.97
CA GLN A 158 6.70 -6.50 18.25
C GLN A 158 5.47 -6.77 19.12
N LEU A 159 4.28 -6.40 18.64
CA LEU A 159 3.05 -6.43 19.43
C LEU A 159 2.09 -7.45 18.87
N ASP A 160 1.31 -8.06 19.78
CA ASP A 160 0.24 -8.96 19.37
C ASP A 160 -0.81 -8.20 18.55
N LYS A 161 -1.06 -8.72 17.35
CA LYS A 161 -1.99 -8.14 16.37
C LYS A 161 -3.39 -7.93 16.97
N LYS A 162 -3.91 -8.92 17.71
CA LYS A 162 -5.27 -8.85 18.28
C LYS A 162 -5.38 -7.77 19.34
N MET A 163 -4.38 -7.63 20.19
CA MET A 163 -4.34 -6.55 21.19
C MET A 163 -4.24 -5.17 20.55
N VAL A 164 -3.41 -5.00 19.52
CA VAL A 164 -3.32 -3.72 18.79
C VAL A 164 -4.66 -3.38 18.15
N VAL A 165 -5.29 -4.33 17.44
CA VAL A 165 -6.61 -4.16 16.83
C VAL A 165 -7.67 -3.80 17.87
N LYS A 166 -7.71 -4.50 19.01
CA LYS A 166 -8.63 -4.21 20.12
C LYS A 166 -8.44 -2.78 20.63
N GLY A 167 -7.20 -2.37 20.87
CA GLY A 167 -6.88 -1.03 21.36
C GLY A 167 -7.25 0.06 20.37
N LEU A 168 -6.92 -0.12 19.09
CA LEU A 168 -7.26 0.85 18.04
C LEU A 168 -8.77 0.95 17.82
N LYS A 169 -9.50 -0.17 17.91
CA LYS A 169 -10.96 -0.17 17.83
C LYS A 169 -11.58 0.67 18.96
N ALA A 170 -11.10 0.50 20.19
CA ALA A 170 -11.55 1.30 21.32
C ALA A 170 -11.21 2.79 21.16
N LEU A 171 -10.04 3.13 20.62
CA LEU A 171 -9.65 4.52 20.39
C LEU A 171 -10.46 5.20 19.28
N LEU A 172 -10.64 4.52 18.14
CA LEU A 172 -11.34 5.08 16.99
C LEU A 172 -12.84 5.28 17.26
N GLY A 173 -13.45 4.42 18.08
CA GLY A 173 -14.84 4.53 18.52
C GLY A 173 -15.08 5.46 19.70
N ASP A 174 -14.03 6.05 20.29
CA ASP A 174 -14.19 6.93 21.46
C ASP A 174 -14.73 8.30 21.07
N SER A 175 -16.01 8.57 21.34
CA SER A 175 -16.63 9.86 21.07
C SER A 175 -16.12 11.01 21.95
N THR A 176 -15.40 10.74 23.04
CA THR A 176 -14.91 11.80 23.95
C THR A 176 -13.63 12.48 23.46
N THR A 177 -12.93 11.84 22.51
CA THR A 177 -11.64 12.30 22.00
C THR A 177 -11.72 12.51 20.49
N ILE A 178 -11.26 13.65 19.99
CA ILE A 178 -11.07 13.91 18.57
C ILE A 178 -9.74 13.29 18.12
N LYS A 179 -9.80 12.38 17.15
CA LYS A 179 -8.63 11.75 16.53
C LYS A 179 -8.34 12.43 15.20
N VAL A 180 -7.22 13.11 15.14
CA VAL A 180 -6.76 13.77 13.92
C VAL A 180 -5.79 12.86 13.19
N VAL A 181 -6.15 12.46 11.98
CA VAL A 181 -5.36 11.60 11.09
C VAL A 181 -5.00 12.35 9.81
N HIS A 182 -4.06 11.81 9.03
CA HIS A 182 -3.72 12.30 7.70
C HIS A 182 -3.79 11.12 6.74
N ASP A 183 -4.44 11.31 5.59
CA ASP A 183 -4.65 10.28 4.57
C ASP A 183 -5.45 9.09 5.15
N VAL A 184 -6.66 9.37 5.63
CA VAL A 184 -7.53 8.38 6.28
C VAL A 184 -7.87 7.23 5.33
N HIS A 185 -7.89 7.49 4.03
CA HIS A 185 -8.12 6.49 3.01
C HIS A 185 -7.03 5.40 3.04
N ARG A 186 -5.76 5.78 3.02
CA ARG A 186 -4.64 4.82 3.12
C ARG A 186 -4.64 4.10 4.46
N VAL A 187 -4.91 4.83 5.54
CA VAL A 187 -5.01 4.26 6.90
C VAL A 187 -6.13 3.22 7.00
N ALA A 188 -7.31 3.50 6.44
CA ALA A 188 -8.46 2.61 6.43
C ALA A 188 -8.14 1.28 5.70
N LEU A 189 -7.56 1.38 4.50
CA LEU A 189 -7.13 0.21 3.72
C LEU A 189 -6.10 -0.65 4.48
N TRP A 190 -5.12 -0.01 5.12
CA TRP A 190 -4.13 -0.73 5.90
C TRP A 190 -4.76 -1.40 7.12
N LEU A 191 -5.56 -0.67 7.90
CA LEU A 191 -6.20 -1.19 9.11
C LEU A 191 -7.16 -2.34 8.82
N HIS A 192 -7.91 -2.26 7.73
CA HIS A 192 -8.79 -3.34 7.30
C HIS A 192 -7.99 -4.62 6.99
N ARG A 193 -6.90 -4.52 6.21
CA ARG A 193 -5.98 -5.66 5.96
C ARG A 193 -5.28 -6.14 7.23
N TYR A 194 -5.01 -5.23 8.16
CA TYR A 194 -4.48 -5.52 9.49
C TYR A 194 -5.53 -6.16 10.41
N GLY A 195 -6.76 -6.41 9.95
CA GLY A 195 -7.78 -7.15 10.70
C GLY A 195 -8.69 -6.29 11.57
N LEU A 196 -8.63 -4.96 11.43
CA LEU A 196 -9.61 -4.06 12.03
C LEU A 196 -10.89 -4.06 11.19
N THR A 197 -11.85 -4.90 11.55
CA THR A 197 -13.18 -4.97 10.94
C THR A 197 -14.24 -4.32 11.83
N ASN A 198 -15.28 -3.78 11.20
CA ASN A 198 -16.41 -3.13 11.87
C ASN A 198 -15.94 -2.08 12.89
N ALA A 199 -15.02 -1.20 12.48
CA ALA A 199 -14.62 -0.05 13.27
C ALA A 199 -15.73 1.01 13.16
N ASP A 200 -16.18 1.49 14.31
CA ASP A 200 -17.03 2.67 14.38
C ASP A 200 -16.11 3.88 14.53
N LEU A 201 -16.18 4.81 13.58
CA LEU A 201 -15.39 6.03 13.61
C LEU A 201 -16.26 7.13 14.18
N SER A 202 -15.94 7.55 15.40
CA SER A 202 -16.56 8.70 16.04
C SER A 202 -15.51 9.78 16.24
N ASN A 203 -15.83 11.06 16.00
CA ASN A 203 -14.90 12.18 16.17
C ASN A 203 -13.51 11.94 15.55
N CYS A 204 -13.49 11.41 14.32
CA CYS A 204 -12.27 11.21 13.54
C CYS A 204 -12.22 12.26 12.43
N VAL A 205 -11.09 12.96 12.29
CA VAL A 205 -10.92 14.02 11.30
C VAL A 205 -9.68 13.76 10.45
N ASP A 206 -9.86 13.70 9.13
CA ASP A 206 -8.74 13.70 8.18
C ASP A 206 -8.29 15.12 7.86
N LEU A 207 -7.02 15.42 8.09
CA LEU A 207 -6.39 16.69 7.74
C LEU A 207 -6.37 16.98 6.25
N GLN A 208 -6.32 15.96 5.38
CA GLN A 208 -6.40 16.20 3.93
C GLN A 208 -7.77 16.73 3.54
N LEU A 209 -8.84 16.13 4.08
CA LEU A 209 -10.21 16.61 3.87
C LEU A 209 -10.41 18.02 4.45
N LEU A 210 -9.87 18.26 5.65
CA LEU A 210 -9.94 19.57 6.29
C LEU A 210 -9.26 20.65 5.45
N TYR A 211 -8.05 20.37 4.94
CA TYR A 211 -7.33 21.28 4.05
C TYR A 211 -8.08 21.50 2.74
N GLN A 212 -8.53 20.42 2.09
CA GLN A 212 -9.26 20.49 0.84
C GLN A 212 -10.48 21.41 0.98
N HIS A 213 -11.25 21.24 2.05
CA HIS A 213 -12.47 22.00 2.24
C HIS A 213 -12.23 23.44 2.71
N SER A 214 -11.15 23.69 3.47
CA SER A 214 -10.92 24.99 4.12
C SER A 214 -9.95 25.90 3.37
N VAL A 215 -9.13 25.35 2.47
CA VAL A 215 -8.02 26.08 1.82
C VAL A 215 -8.09 25.95 0.30
N ASP A 216 -8.11 24.73 -0.23
CA ASP A 216 -8.11 24.48 -1.68
C ASP A 216 -8.89 23.22 -2.06
N GLN A 217 -10.10 23.41 -2.59
CA GLN A 217 -11.02 22.33 -2.95
C GLN A 217 -10.49 21.40 -4.05
N ARG A 218 -9.50 21.85 -4.84
CA ARG A 218 -8.90 21.09 -5.93
C ARG A 218 -7.79 20.16 -5.46
N GLU A 219 -7.19 20.46 -4.31
CA GLU A 219 -6.06 19.69 -3.78
C GLU A 219 -6.55 18.51 -2.94
N GLN A 220 -6.60 17.33 -3.57
CA GLN A 220 -7.07 16.10 -2.94
C GLN A 220 -5.99 15.36 -2.15
N HIS A 221 -4.71 15.72 -2.32
CA HIS A 221 -3.57 14.96 -1.79
C HIS A 221 -2.54 15.87 -1.10
N ALA A 222 -3.01 16.89 -0.37
CA ALA A 222 -2.14 17.77 0.40
C ALA A 222 -1.23 16.97 1.34
N ASP A 223 0.09 17.12 1.18
CA ASP A 223 1.06 16.63 2.15
C ASP A 223 0.98 17.43 3.45
N ILE A 224 1.65 16.93 4.49
CA ILE A 224 1.55 17.56 5.81
C ILE A 224 2.17 18.98 5.87
N LEU A 225 3.15 19.27 5.02
CA LEU A 225 3.76 20.61 4.95
C LEU A 225 2.77 21.61 4.36
N ARG A 226 2.07 21.23 3.29
CA ARG A 226 0.98 22.01 2.70
C ARG A 226 -0.17 22.21 3.68
N VAL A 227 -0.60 21.16 4.38
CA VAL A 227 -1.61 21.27 5.44
C VAL A 227 -1.17 22.28 6.51
N ALA A 228 0.08 22.20 6.97
CA ALA A 228 0.61 23.13 7.96
C ALA A 228 0.62 24.58 7.46
N VAL A 229 1.00 24.82 6.20
CA VAL A 229 0.92 26.16 5.58
C VAL A 229 -0.53 26.64 5.52
N GLY A 230 -1.46 25.77 5.12
CA GLY A 230 -2.89 26.06 5.06
C GLY A 230 -3.51 26.40 6.42
N SER A 231 -2.98 25.85 7.51
CA SER A 231 -3.41 26.16 8.89
C SER A 231 -3.07 27.60 9.33
N ARG A 232 -2.25 28.33 8.55
CA ARG A 232 -1.76 29.69 8.83
C ARG A 232 -1.01 29.81 10.16
N SER A 233 -0.54 28.70 10.74
CA SER A 233 0.24 28.68 11.97
C SER A 233 1.73 28.60 11.66
N THR A 234 2.47 29.65 12.00
CA THR A 234 3.94 29.67 11.92
C THR A 234 4.57 28.52 12.69
N ALA A 235 4.08 28.22 13.89
CA ALA A 235 4.55 27.11 14.71
C ALA A 235 4.34 25.74 14.02
N SER A 236 3.16 25.49 13.46
CA SER A 236 2.89 24.25 12.72
C SER A 236 3.76 24.14 11.47
N VAL A 237 3.95 25.24 10.74
CA VAL A 237 4.81 25.27 9.55
C VAL A 237 6.27 24.98 9.90
N GLU A 238 6.81 25.58 10.96
CA GLU A 238 8.17 25.32 11.42
C GLU A 238 8.37 23.86 11.84
N LEU A 239 7.41 23.30 12.58
CA LEU A 239 7.43 21.90 12.98
C LEU A 239 7.34 20.97 11.76
N ALA A 240 6.48 21.29 10.79
CA ALA A 240 6.35 20.54 9.54
C ALA A 240 7.65 20.55 8.73
N ARG A 241 8.30 21.71 8.58
CA ARG A 241 9.61 21.82 7.90
C ARG A 241 10.67 20.98 8.61
N LYS A 242 10.68 20.98 9.95
CA LYS A 242 11.61 20.18 10.74
C LYS A 242 11.41 18.68 10.53
N VAL A 243 10.16 18.20 10.57
CA VAL A 243 9.80 16.81 10.29
C VAL A 243 10.18 16.44 8.86
N ASN A 244 9.82 17.28 7.89
CA ASN A 244 10.10 17.02 6.48
C ASN A 244 11.61 16.96 6.19
N SER A 245 12.39 17.93 6.70
CA SER A 245 13.85 17.94 6.53
C SER A 245 14.53 16.73 7.18
N PHE A 246 13.99 16.23 8.30
CA PHE A 246 14.47 14.99 8.89
C PHE A 246 14.17 13.79 7.99
N ASN A 247 12.93 13.68 7.48
CA ASN A 247 12.50 12.57 6.63
C ASN A 247 13.26 12.54 5.29
N GLU A 248 13.53 13.69 4.67
CA GLU A 248 14.32 13.79 3.43
C GLU A 248 15.76 13.23 3.59
N LYS A 249 16.34 13.39 4.78
CA LYS A 249 17.69 12.89 5.10
C LYS A 249 17.69 11.44 5.54
N LEU A 250 16.50 10.85 5.74
CA LEU A 250 16.36 9.53 6.29
C LEU A 250 16.49 8.46 5.22
N LYS A 251 17.35 7.46 5.45
CA LYS A 251 17.45 6.31 4.56
C LYS A 251 16.16 5.47 4.65
N PRO A 252 15.59 4.97 3.55
CA PRO A 252 14.34 4.19 3.57
C PRO A 252 14.34 3.02 4.57
N ARG A 253 15.48 2.32 4.70
CA ARG A 253 15.64 1.19 5.64
C ARG A 253 15.76 1.58 7.11
N ALA A 254 15.83 2.86 7.46
CA ALA A 254 15.94 3.28 8.86
C ALA A 254 14.73 2.83 9.70
N TRP A 255 13.57 2.70 9.06
CA TRP A 255 12.31 2.23 9.67
C TRP A 255 12.28 0.72 9.94
N GLU A 256 13.20 -0.04 9.36
CA GLU A 256 13.33 -1.49 9.58
C GLU A 256 14.12 -1.80 10.87
N SER A 257 14.73 -0.78 11.50
CA SER A 257 15.48 -0.96 12.73
C SER A 257 14.58 -1.33 13.92
N SER A 258 15.03 -2.28 14.73
CA SER A 258 14.34 -2.72 15.94
C SER A 258 15.35 -2.89 17.07
N PRO A 259 15.24 -2.11 18.17
CA PRO A 259 14.29 -1.02 18.40
C PRO A 259 14.56 0.21 17.51
N LEU A 260 13.54 1.07 17.36
CA LEU A 260 13.66 2.34 16.64
C LEU A 260 14.58 3.31 17.39
N ALA A 261 15.45 3.97 16.63
CA ALA A 261 16.40 4.93 17.20
C ALA A 261 15.69 6.15 17.83
N PRO A 262 16.25 6.77 18.90
CA PRO A 262 15.64 7.92 19.56
C PRO A 262 15.25 9.11 18.66
N PRO A 263 16.01 9.46 17.60
CA PRO A 263 15.60 10.48 16.64
C PRO A 263 14.34 10.11 15.85
N LEU A 264 14.18 8.84 15.46
CA LEU A 264 12.96 8.35 14.79
C LEU A 264 11.75 8.49 15.70
N LEU A 265 11.89 8.05 16.95
CA LEU A 265 10.84 8.19 17.96
C LEU A 265 10.46 9.65 18.19
N LYS A 266 11.44 10.56 18.16
CA LYS A 266 11.19 12.00 18.27
C LYS A 266 10.37 12.52 17.08
N THR A 267 10.78 12.18 15.85
CA THR A 267 10.06 12.58 14.64
C THR A 267 8.63 12.05 14.62
N LEU A 268 8.40 10.79 15.00
CA LEU A 268 7.06 10.20 15.09
C LEU A 268 6.14 10.98 16.04
N VAL A 269 6.63 11.32 17.23
CA VAL A 269 5.89 12.12 18.20
C VAL A 269 5.61 13.51 17.64
N GLN A 270 6.60 14.16 17.04
CA GLN A 270 6.46 15.48 16.43
C GLN A 270 5.43 15.49 15.29
N THR A 271 5.38 14.45 14.45
CA THR A 271 4.38 14.33 13.40
C THR A 271 2.97 14.19 13.97
N ALA A 272 2.76 13.35 14.99
CA ALA A 272 1.45 13.24 15.63
C ALA A 272 1.05 14.54 16.34
N GLN A 273 1.98 15.25 16.98
CA GLN A 273 1.69 16.56 17.58
C GLN A 273 1.32 17.59 16.52
N LEU A 274 2.02 17.60 15.39
CA LEU A 274 1.74 18.47 14.26
C LEU A 274 0.30 18.27 13.77
N TYR A 275 -0.21 17.03 13.75
CA TYR A 275 -1.58 16.78 13.33
C TYR A 275 -2.59 17.49 14.24
N ALA A 276 -2.46 17.30 15.56
CA ALA A 276 -3.30 17.99 16.53
C ALA A 276 -3.17 19.52 16.43
N GLN A 277 -1.95 20.04 16.29
CA GLN A 277 -1.70 21.47 16.14
C GLN A 277 -2.37 22.07 14.89
N CYS A 278 -2.28 21.39 13.74
CA CYS A 278 -2.94 21.85 12.52
C CYS A 278 -4.46 21.90 12.72
N TYR A 279 -5.05 20.86 13.31
CA TYR A 279 -6.49 20.83 13.59
C TYR A 279 -6.94 21.99 14.49
N ASP A 280 -6.24 22.23 15.60
CA ASP A 280 -6.54 23.32 16.54
C ASP A 280 -6.55 24.69 15.84
N LYS A 281 -5.73 24.85 14.78
CA LYS A 281 -5.58 26.10 14.03
C LYS A 281 -6.59 26.26 12.92
N PHE A 282 -7.09 25.17 12.36
CA PHE A 282 -8.26 25.21 11.48
C PHE A 282 -9.55 25.55 12.24
N GLY A 283 -9.61 25.26 13.55
CA GLY A 283 -10.53 25.87 14.53
C GLY A 283 -11.98 26.02 14.07
N ALA A 284 -12.36 27.23 13.62
CA ALA A 284 -13.72 27.57 13.21
C ALA A 284 -14.17 26.84 11.93
N ALA A 285 -13.26 26.61 10.97
CA ALA A 285 -13.58 25.86 9.76
C ALA A 285 -13.92 24.40 10.12
N ALA A 286 -13.12 23.79 11.00
CA ALA A 286 -13.33 22.43 11.51
C ALA A 286 -14.64 22.28 12.30
N ALA A 287 -15.04 23.31 13.07
CA ALA A 287 -16.27 23.30 13.85
C ALA A 287 -17.55 23.50 13.00
N SER A 288 -17.43 24.14 11.83
CA SER A 288 -18.57 24.49 10.95
C SER A 288 -19.00 23.38 9.99
N ALA A 289 -18.13 22.39 9.75
CA ALA A 289 -18.37 21.32 8.80
C ALA A 289 -18.33 19.95 9.48
N ASP A 290 -19.19 19.05 9.01
CA ASP A 290 -19.32 17.68 9.53
C ASP A 290 -18.16 16.80 9.02
N PHE A 291 -16.93 17.15 9.41
CA PHE A 291 -15.72 16.44 9.04
C PHE A 291 -15.68 15.01 9.57
N ASP A 292 -16.37 14.74 10.68
CA ASP A 292 -16.51 13.37 11.18
C ASP A 292 -17.29 12.50 10.19
N ALA A 293 -18.45 12.97 9.71
CA ALA A 293 -19.21 12.24 8.69
C ALA A 293 -18.45 12.11 7.36
N MET A 294 -17.76 13.17 6.91
CA MET A 294 -16.93 13.10 5.69
C MET A 294 -15.78 12.10 5.82
N THR A 295 -15.05 12.14 6.93
CA THR A 295 -13.96 11.20 7.24
C THR A 295 -14.48 9.77 7.31
N ARG A 296 -15.61 9.56 7.97
CA ARG A 296 -16.29 8.26 8.05
C ARG A 296 -16.74 7.76 6.67
N GLY A 297 -17.28 8.65 5.85
CA GLY A 297 -17.64 8.36 4.46
C GLY A 297 -16.43 7.92 3.62
N LEU A 298 -15.31 8.63 3.73
CA LEU A 298 -14.07 8.29 3.02
C LEU A 298 -13.49 6.96 3.52
N TRP A 299 -13.53 6.71 4.84
CA TRP A 299 -13.14 5.44 5.45
C TRP A 299 -13.96 4.26 4.91
N TYR A 300 -15.30 4.36 4.90
CA TYR A 300 -16.14 3.29 4.39
C TYR A 300 -15.99 3.09 2.88
N ARG A 301 -15.79 4.16 2.10
CA ARG A 301 -15.51 4.05 0.67
C ARG A 301 -14.20 3.30 0.42
N ALA A 302 -13.14 3.62 1.15
CA ALA A 302 -11.86 2.94 1.03
C ALA A 302 -12.00 1.42 1.25
N ILE A 303 -12.69 1.03 2.32
CA ILE A 303 -12.91 -0.39 2.66
C ILE A 303 -13.90 -1.06 1.69
N SER A 304 -14.96 -0.36 1.26
CA SER A 304 -15.98 -0.91 0.36
C SER A 304 -15.48 -1.11 -1.07
N GLN A 305 -14.57 -0.27 -1.56
CA GLN A 305 -13.90 -0.47 -2.85
C GLN A 305 -13.02 -1.74 -2.82
N GLN A 306 -12.42 -2.05 -1.66
CA GLN A 306 -11.74 -3.33 -1.45
C GLN A 306 -12.73 -4.50 -1.43
N HIS A 307 -13.92 -4.32 -0.83
CA HIS A 307 -14.98 -5.33 -0.86
C HIS A 307 -15.60 -5.52 -2.23
N HIS A 308 -15.79 -4.50 -3.07
CA HIS A 308 -16.28 -4.70 -4.44
C HIS A 308 -15.26 -5.48 -5.29
N SER A 309 -13.97 -5.21 -5.05
CA SER A 309 -12.87 -6.00 -5.61
C SER A 309 -12.83 -7.43 -5.06
N ALA A 310 -13.45 -7.70 -3.90
CA ALA A 310 -13.52 -9.01 -3.24
C ALA A 310 -14.86 -9.76 -3.39
N ILE A 311 -15.98 -9.08 -3.64
CA ILE A 311 -17.31 -9.67 -3.86
C ILE A 311 -17.37 -10.24 -5.28
N LEU A 312 -16.72 -9.59 -6.25
CA LEU A 312 -16.38 -10.22 -7.53
C LEU A 312 -15.50 -11.47 -7.37
N ARG A 313 -14.87 -11.70 -6.19
CA ARG A 313 -14.11 -12.94 -5.89
C ARG A 313 -14.95 -14.06 -5.27
N HIS A 314 -16.17 -13.80 -4.79
CA HIS A 314 -16.99 -14.82 -4.12
C HIS A 314 -18.21 -15.29 -4.91
N SER A 315 -18.65 -14.52 -5.92
CA SER A 315 -19.65 -14.99 -6.89
C SER A 315 -19.10 -16.04 -7.88
N ALA A 316 -17.81 -16.36 -7.83
CA ALA A 316 -17.17 -17.41 -8.61
C ALA A 316 -16.92 -18.71 -7.81
N THR A 317 -17.89 -19.12 -6.99
CA THR A 317 -17.91 -20.47 -6.41
C THR A 317 -19.07 -21.23 -7.05
N PRO A 318 -18.84 -22.36 -7.75
CA PRO A 318 -19.89 -23.04 -8.51
C PRO A 318 -20.88 -23.68 -7.54
N GLN A 319 -22.13 -23.19 -7.54
CA GLN A 319 -23.24 -23.95 -6.98
C GLN A 319 -23.44 -25.19 -7.86
N ASN A 320 -23.27 -26.36 -7.24
CA ASN A 320 -23.63 -27.64 -7.85
C ASN A 320 -25.10 -27.63 -8.24
N VAL A 321 -25.32 -27.94 -9.52
CA VAL A 321 -26.62 -28.16 -10.14
C VAL A 321 -27.28 -29.40 -9.54
N LEU A 322 -28.57 -29.29 -9.22
CA LEU A 322 -29.51 -30.41 -9.26
C LEU A 322 -30.77 -29.92 -10.01
N PRO A 323 -31.26 -30.63 -11.03
CA PRO A 323 -32.35 -30.17 -11.87
C PRO A 323 -33.70 -30.58 -11.28
N GLY A 324 -34.67 -29.66 -11.29
CA GLY A 324 -36.06 -29.93 -10.92
C GLY A 324 -37.01 -29.12 -11.79
N ASN A 325 -37.60 -29.78 -12.78
CA ASN A 325 -38.60 -29.28 -13.72
C ASN A 325 -39.85 -28.71 -13.01
N SER A 326 -40.47 -27.64 -13.55
CA SER A 326 -41.78 -27.69 -14.22
C SER A 326 -42.52 -26.35 -14.34
N ALA A 327 -43.09 -26.15 -15.53
CA ALA A 327 -44.32 -25.43 -15.92
C ALA A 327 -44.51 -23.90 -15.65
N GLY A 328 -44.81 -23.15 -16.73
CA GLY A 328 -44.99 -21.68 -16.81
C GLY A 328 -46.35 -21.12 -16.30
N PRO A 329 -46.92 -19.99 -16.81
CA PRO A 329 -46.66 -19.32 -18.11
C PRO A 329 -46.59 -17.76 -18.14
N LYS A 330 -45.99 -17.28 -19.25
CA LYS A 330 -46.27 -16.08 -20.09
C LYS A 330 -46.80 -14.76 -19.49
N ALA A 331 -46.02 -13.70 -19.72
CA ALA A 331 -46.56 -12.42 -20.23
C ALA A 331 -45.62 -11.84 -21.31
N LYS A 332 -46.21 -11.49 -22.45
CA LYS A 332 -45.61 -10.91 -23.66
C LYS A 332 -45.21 -9.44 -23.44
N ALA A 333 -44.06 -9.04 -23.96
CA ALA A 333 -43.87 -7.74 -24.60
C ALA A 333 -42.69 -7.84 -25.57
N ASP A 334 -43.00 -7.72 -26.86
CA ASP A 334 -42.06 -7.82 -27.98
C ASP A 334 -41.23 -6.52 -28.12
N ALA A 335 -39.91 -6.65 -28.15
CA ALA A 335 -38.98 -5.73 -28.81
C ALA A 335 -37.80 -6.55 -29.36
N PRO A 336 -37.32 -6.31 -30.59
CA PRO A 336 -36.36 -7.19 -31.25
C PRO A 336 -34.96 -6.98 -30.66
N ALA A 337 -34.64 -7.71 -29.60
CA ALA A 337 -33.28 -7.83 -29.11
C ALA A 337 -32.52 -8.79 -30.03
N ALA A 338 -31.49 -8.27 -30.70
CA ALA A 338 -30.45 -9.11 -31.29
C ALA A 338 -30.00 -10.12 -30.22
N ASN A 339 -30.10 -11.41 -30.55
CA ASN A 339 -29.64 -12.51 -29.70
C ASN A 339 -28.12 -12.37 -29.49
N LEU A 340 -27.72 -11.60 -28.47
CA LEU A 340 -26.44 -11.73 -27.81
C LEU A 340 -26.51 -13.02 -27.01
N THR A 341 -26.10 -14.12 -27.63
CA THR A 341 -25.73 -15.33 -26.92
C THR A 341 -24.68 -14.92 -25.89
N GLU A 342 -25.07 -14.93 -24.62
CA GLU A 342 -24.21 -14.63 -23.48
C GLU A 342 -23.17 -15.75 -23.38
N SER A 343 -22.12 -15.66 -24.21
CA SER A 343 -20.98 -16.56 -24.16
C SER A 343 -20.27 -16.30 -22.85
N THR A 344 -20.54 -17.12 -21.85
CA THR A 344 -19.89 -17.08 -20.54
C THR A 344 -18.43 -17.50 -20.72
N ARG A 345 -17.59 -16.56 -21.13
CA ARG A 345 -16.15 -16.76 -21.27
C ARG A 345 -15.58 -17.09 -19.89
N ALA A 346 -14.75 -18.14 -19.83
CA ALA A 346 -14.05 -18.50 -18.60
C ALA A 346 -13.12 -17.36 -18.16
N ILE A 347 -13.08 -17.05 -16.85
CA ILE A 347 -12.21 -16.02 -16.29
C ILE A 347 -11.14 -16.71 -15.43
N MET A 348 -9.88 -16.47 -15.74
CA MET A 348 -8.74 -16.92 -14.95
C MET A 348 -8.23 -15.76 -14.10
N TYR A 349 -8.46 -15.83 -12.78
CA TYR A 349 -8.01 -14.81 -11.84
C TYR A 349 -6.63 -15.16 -11.26
N ILE A 350 -5.66 -14.26 -11.44
CA ILE A 350 -4.28 -14.42 -10.99
C ILE A 350 -4.02 -13.44 -9.85
N ALA A 351 -3.96 -13.99 -8.63
CA ALA A 351 -3.80 -13.24 -7.37
C ALA A 351 -2.61 -13.73 -6.53
N SER A 352 -1.69 -14.50 -7.13
CA SER A 352 -0.47 -14.96 -6.47
C SER A 352 0.68 -15.09 -7.46
N ASP A 353 1.90 -14.82 -6.99
CA ASP A 353 3.12 -14.93 -7.79
C ASP A 353 3.39 -16.31 -8.37
N PRO A 354 3.19 -17.43 -7.64
CA PRO A 354 3.32 -18.76 -8.23
C PRO A 354 2.32 -19.00 -9.35
N GLY A 355 1.09 -18.48 -9.22
CA GLY A 355 0.06 -18.55 -10.26
C GLY A 355 0.46 -17.78 -11.51
N LEU A 356 0.97 -16.55 -11.34
CA LEU A 356 1.50 -15.75 -12.45
C LEU A 356 2.69 -16.44 -13.10
N GLN A 357 3.62 -16.99 -12.32
CA GLN A 357 4.77 -17.72 -12.83
C GLN A 357 4.36 -18.93 -13.68
N SER A 358 3.42 -19.73 -13.19
CA SER A 358 2.90 -20.89 -13.91
C SER A 358 2.23 -20.49 -15.22
N LEU A 359 1.44 -19.41 -15.21
CA LEU A 359 0.79 -18.87 -16.40
C LEU A 359 1.82 -18.43 -17.43
N LEU A 360 2.79 -17.60 -17.04
CA LEU A 360 3.81 -17.07 -17.94
C LEU A 360 4.66 -18.21 -18.53
N ALA A 361 5.05 -19.19 -17.72
CA ALA A 361 5.82 -20.35 -18.18
C ALA A 361 5.06 -21.17 -19.24
N LYS A 362 3.73 -21.32 -19.10
CA LYS A 362 2.88 -22.05 -20.05
C LYS A 362 2.67 -21.28 -21.37
N ASN A 363 2.76 -19.96 -21.32
CA ASN A 363 2.28 -19.08 -22.37
C ASN A 363 3.40 -18.23 -23.02
N ASN A 364 4.62 -18.78 -23.12
CA ASN A 364 5.76 -18.07 -23.73
C ASN A 364 6.03 -16.70 -23.11
N ASN A 365 5.94 -16.62 -21.78
CA ASN A 365 6.06 -15.40 -20.98
C ASN A 365 5.00 -14.32 -21.24
N LYS A 366 3.82 -14.67 -21.76
CA LYS A 366 2.72 -13.73 -21.97
C LYS A 366 1.57 -14.02 -20.99
N PRO A 367 0.87 -12.99 -20.49
CA PRO A 367 -0.31 -13.16 -19.62
C PRO A 367 -1.58 -13.45 -20.44
N VAL A 368 -1.48 -14.22 -21.52
CA VAL A 368 -2.57 -14.65 -22.40
C VAL A 368 -2.19 -15.97 -23.06
N ALA A 369 -3.17 -16.73 -23.58
CA ALA A 369 -2.90 -17.97 -24.30
C ALA A 369 -1.86 -17.77 -25.42
N SER A 370 -0.91 -18.70 -25.55
CA SER A 370 0.22 -18.61 -26.49
C SER A 370 -0.19 -18.55 -27.97
N GLN A 371 -1.40 -19.00 -28.29
CA GLN A 371 -1.98 -19.04 -29.64
C GLN A 371 -2.82 -17.79 -29.97
N ALA A 372 -2.95 -16.83 -29.04
CA ALA A 372 -3.77 -15.65 -29.24
C ALA A 372 -3.17 -14.76 -30.35
N THR A 373 -3.97 -14.43 -31.36
CA THR A 373 -3.57 -13.54 -32.47
C THR A 373 -4.09 -12.11 -32.31
N ALA A 374 -5.11 -11.93 -31.47
CA ALA A 374 -5.64 -10.63 -31.09
C ALA A 374 -6.08 -10.64 -29.63
N VAL A 375 -5.78 -9.58 -28.88
CA VAL A 375 -6.09 -9.46 -27.46
C VAL A 375 -6.65 -8.09 -27.12
N GLY A 376 -7.68 -8.06 -26.28
CA GLY A 376 -8.11 -6.86 -25.57
C GLY A 376 -7.34 -6.73 -24.25
N VAL A 377 -6.74 -5.57 -24.01
CA VAL A 377 -6.12 -5.25 -22.70
C VAL A 377 -6.89 -4.10 -22.08
N HIS A 378 -7.44 -4.33 -20.89
CA HIS A 378 -8.17 -3.35 -20.12
C HIS A 378 -7.50 -3.12 -18.77
N PHE A 379 -7.28 -1.85 -18.44
CA PHE A 379 -6.68 -1.41 -17.19
C PHE A 379 -7.78 -0.94 -16.26
N HIS A 380 -7.93 -1.62 -15.13
CA HIS A 380 -8.94 -1.30 -14.14
C HIS A 380 -8.36 -0.30 -13.15
N PHE A 381 -9.06 0.83 -12.97
CA PHE A 381 -8.65 1.88 -12.05
C PHE A 381 -9.66 2.02 -10.90
N ALA A 382 -9.17 2.11 -9.67
CA ALA A 382 -10.01 2.48 -8.53
C ALA A 382 -10.69 3.83 -8.80
N GLY A 383 -12.01 3.88 -8.61
CA GLY A 383 -12.80 5.09 -8.74
C GLY A 383 -13.30 5.42 -10.15
N GLN A 384 -13.16 4.52 -11.14
CA GLN A 384 -13.85 4.69 -12.42
C GLN A 384 -15.38 4.53 -12.25
N SER A 385 -16.13 5.59 -12.51
CA SER A 385 -17.57 5.51 -12.76
C SER A 385 -17.81 5.21 -14.24
N ASN A 386 -18.86 4.41 -14.54
CA ASN A 386 -19.24 3.99 -15.91
C ASN A 386 -19.72 5.15 -16.82
N SER A 387 -19.57 6.41 -16.40
CA SER A 387 -20.12 7.59 -17.05
C SER A 387 -19.25 8.17 -18.15
N GLY A 388 -18.10 7.56 -18.49
CA GLY A 388 -17.21 8.05 -19.56
C GLY A 388 -16.61 9.43 -19.31
N ALA A 389 -16.88 10.05 -18.15
CA ALA A 389 -16.27 11.31 -17.75
C ALA A 389 -14.79 11.06 -17.45
N GLU A 390 -13.91 11.74 -18.18
CA GLU A 390 -12.49 11.81 -17.89
C GLU A 390 -12.31 12.37 -16.47
N LEU A 391 -12.00 11.48 -15.53
CA LEU A 391 -11.43 11.87 -14.26
C LEU A 391 -9.93 12.06 -14.48
N ASP A 392 -9.52 13.33 -14.54
CA ASP A 392 -8.12 13.79 -14.57
C ASP A 392 -7.30 13.43 -13.30
N ASN A 393 -7.90 12.70 -12.36
CA ASN A 393 -7.33 12.42 -11.06
C ASN A 393 -6.90 10.96 -10.95
N GLY A 394 -5.61 10.69 -11.13
CA GLY A 394 -4.80 9.80 -10.28
C GLY A 394 -5.34 8.43 -9.82
N GLY A 395 -6.35 7.84 -10.45
CA GLY A 395 -6.95 6.60 -9.99
C GLY A 395 -5.94 5.46 -9.97
N CYS A 396 -5.79 4.78 -8.83
CA CYS A 396 -4.82 3.69 -8.67
C CYS A 396 -5.20 2.51 -9.56
N MET A 397 -4.27 2.03 -10.38
CA MET A 397 -4.46 0.84 -11.19
C MET A 397 -4.50 -0.40 -10.28
N VAL A 398 -5.63 -1.10 -10.26
CA VAL A 398 -5.87 -2.22 -9.33
C VAL A 398 -5.76 -3.58 -10.00
N ALA A 399 -6.08 -3.65 -11.29
CA ALA A 399 -6.02 -4.88 -12.06
C ALA A 399 -5.81 -4.62 -13.55
N ILE A 400 -5.32 -5.65 -14.25
CA ILE A 400 -5.22 -5.66 -15.71
C ILE A 400 -5.96 -6.89 -16.21
N THR A 401 -6.90 -6.72 -17.12
CA THR A 401 -7.55 -7.83 -17.82
C THR A 401 -6.97 -7.95 -19.21
N VAL A 402 -6.55 -9.16 -19.57
CA VAL A 402 -6.09 -9.52 -20.90
C VAL A 402 -6.98 -10.64 -21.42
N ALA A 403 -7.67 -10.40 -22.52
CA ALA A 403 -8.59 -11.37 -23.11
C ALA A 403 -8.27 -11.57 -24.59
N SER A 404 -8.10 -12.82 -25.01
CA SER A 404 -7.98 -13.17 -26.43
C SER A 404 -9.28 -12.88 -27.18
N ALA A 405 -9.23 -12.73 -28.50
CA ALA A 405 -10.42 -12.68 -29.34
C ALA A 405 -11.12 -14.05 -29.43
N ALA A 406 -10.39 -15.16 -29.22
CA ALA A 406 -10.94 -16.50 -29.28
C ALA A 406 -11.88 -16.77 -28.07
N PRO A 407 -13.16 -17.11 -28.27
CA PRO A 407 -14.12 -17.27 -27.17
C PRO A 407 -13.80 -18.44 -26.24
N SER A 408 -13.04 -19.43 -26.72
CA SER A 408 -12.55 -20.58 -25.94
C SER A 408 -11.42 -20.24 -24.96
N ASP A 409 -10.72 -19.12 -25.17
CA ASP A 409 -9.61 -18.71 -24.31
C ASP A 409 -10.14 -17.99 -23.08
N PRO A 410 -9.59 -18.30 -21.89
CA PRO A 410 -9.98 -17.59 -20.69
C PRO A 410 -9.50 -16.13 -20.73
N ALA A 411 -10.33 -15.22 -20.22
CA ALA A 411 -9.87 -13.87 -19.89
C ALA A 411 -8.99 -13.94 -18.63
N VAL A 412 -7.76 -13.46 -18.73
CA VAL A 412 -6.81 -13.41 -17.62
C VAL A 412 -6.97 -12.09 -16.90
N VAL A 413 -7.20 -12.13 -15.58
CA VAL A 413 -7.26 -10.94 -14.73
C VAL A 413 -6.07 -10.98 -13.78
N LEU A 414 -5.15 -10.02 -13.92
CA LEU A 414 -3.99 -9.84 -13.06
C LEU A 414 -4.33 -8.85 -11.95
N GLN A 415 -4.28 -9.29 -10.70
CA GLN A 415 -4.48 -8.43 -9.54
C GLN A 415 -3.16 -7.80 -9.09
N LEU A 416 -2.97 -6.51 -9.32
CA LEU A 416 -1.63 -5.88 -9.23
C LEU A 416 -1.10 -5.74 -7.79
N ASP A 417 -1.95 -5.57 -6.79
CA ASP A 417 -1.55 -5.38 -5.40
C ASP A 417 -1.02 -6.66 -4.73
N LEU A 418 -1.21 -7.82 -5.36
CA LEU A 418 -0.76 -9.14 -4.85
C LEU A 418 0.33 -9.80 -5.70
N LEU A 419 0.75 -9.14 -6.77
CA LEU A 419 1.71 -9.69 -7.73
C LEU A 419 3.02 -8.92 -7.68
N ASN A 420 4.12 -9.64 -7.88
CA ASN A 420 5.43 -9.06 -8.04
C ASN A 420 5.45 -8.17 -9.29
N ASN A 421 5.70 -6.88 -9.07
CA ASN A 421 5.66 -5.89 -10.13
C ASN A 421 6.59 -6.24 -11.30
N ASN A 422 7.83 -6.67 -11.03
CA ASN A 422 8.79 -7.01 -12.08
C ASN A 422 8.28 -8.14 -12.99
N ARG A 423 7.57 -9.11 -12.41
CA ARG A 423 7.04 -10.26 -13.13
C ARG A 423 5.85 -9.86 -14.01
N VAL A 424 4.96 -9.00 -13.49
CA VAL A 424 3.86 -8.42 -14.27
C VAL A 424 4.40 -7.59 -15.43
N VAL A 425 5.34 -6.68 -15.15
CA VAL A 425 6.00 -5.83 -16.14
C VAL A 425 6.70 -6.68 -17.20
N SER A 426 7.43 -7.72 -16.82
CA SER A 426 8.07 -8.63 -17.77
C SER A 426 7.05 -9.30 -18.69
N GLY A 427 5.96 -9.83 -18.16
CA GLY A 427 4.94 -10.50 -18.98
C GLY A 427 4.21 -9.55 -19.93
N LEU A 428 3.89 -8.34 -19.46
CA LEU A 428 3.30 -7.30 -20.30
C LEU A 428 4.27 -6.79 -21.36
N LYS A 429 5.56 -6.64 -21.03
CA LYS A 429 6.58 -6.27 -22.01
C LYS A 429 6.65 -7.27 -23.16
N THR A 430 6.67 -8.56 -22.84
CA THR A 430 6.67 -9.63 -23.86
C THR A 430 5.39 -9.63 -24.69
N LEU A 431 4.22 -9.37 -24.09
CA LEU A 431 2.97 -9.26 -24.84
C LEU A 431 2.94 -8.05 -25.77
N LEU A 432 3.35 -6.89 -25.28
CA LEU A 432 3.31 -5.62 -26.01
C LEU A 432 4.29 -5.59 -27.19
N ALA A 433 5.45 -6.20 -27.02
CA ALA A 433 6.50 -6.24 -28.03
C ALA A 433 6.29 -7.33 -29.11
N ASP A 434 5.28 -8.21 -28.97
CA ASP A 434 5.09 -9.31 -29.91
C ASP A 434 4.33 -8.87 -31.18
N PRO A 435 4.97 -8.76 -32.37
CA PRO A 435 4.32 -8.30 -33.58
C PRO A 435 3.24 -9.27 -34.11
N ALA A 436 3.22 -10.53 -33.67
CA ALA A 436 2.24 -11.51 -34.10
C ALA A 436 0.87 -11.36 -33.42
N ILE A 437 0.78 -10.49 -32.40
CA ILE A 437 -0.44 -10.29 -31.62
C ILE A 437 -0.93 -8.85 -31.79
N VAL A 438 -2.17 -8.69 -32.26
CA VAL A 438 -2.84 -7.40 -32.29
C VAL A 438 -3.34 -7.06 -30.87
N LYS A 439 -2.99 -5.89 -30.34
CA LYS A 439 -3.42 -5.44 -29.00
C LYS A 439 -4.42 -4.31 -29.13
N VAL A 440 -5.64 -4.54 -28.65
CA VAL A 440 -6.69 -3.54 -28.58
C VAL A 440 -6.75 -3.01 -27.15
N MET A 441 -6.52 -1.71 -26.98
CA MET A 441 -6.53 -1.06 -25.67
C MET A 441 -7.44 0.15 -25.68
N HIS A 442 -8.19 0.32 -24.61
CA HIS A 442 -8.96 1.53 -24.37
C HIS A 442 -8.11 2.51 -23.54
N SER A 443 -8.14 3.80 -23.88
CA SER A 443 -7.36 4.86 -23.21
C SER A 443 -5.85 4.60 -23.16
N VAL A 444 -5.23 4.38 -24.34
CA VAL A 444 -3.79 4.06 -24.49
C VAL A 444 -2.88 5.03 -23.74
N HIS A 445 -3.18 6.34 -23.75
CA HIS A 445 -2.36 7.33 -23.04
C HIS A 445 -2.33 7.13 -21.52
N ARG A 446 -3.49 6.77 -20.94
CA ARG A 446 -3.61 6.46 -19.51
C ARG A 446 -2.90 5.16 -19.17
N ALA A 447 -3.04 4.15 -20.02
CA ALA A 447 -2.29 2.90 -19.88
C ALA A 447 -0.77 3.15 -19.92
N ALA A 448 -0.29 3.94 -20.89
CA ALA A 448 1.12 4.27 -21.03
C ALA A 448 1.67 5.01 -19.80
N PHE A 449 0.95 6.02 -19.29
CA PHE A 449 1.33 6.73 -18.07
C PHE A 449 1.48 5.77 -16.88
N TRP A 450 0.51 4.89 -16.66
CA TRP A 450 0.53 3.97 -15.52
C TRP A 450 1.55 2.86 -15.66
N LEU A 451 1.71 2.30 -16.86
CA LEU A 451 2.77 1.33 -17.15
C LEU A 451 4.15 1.92 -16.91
N HIS A 452 4.37 3.19 -17.29
CA HIS A 452 5.61 3.91 -16.99
C HIS A 452 5.84 4.06 -15.47
N GLN A 453 4.81 4.44 -14.71
CA GLN A 453 4.89 4.52 -13.24
C GLN A 453 5.14 3.15 -12.59
N TYR A 454 4.60 2.08 -13.17
CA TYR A 454 4.82 0.69 -12.73
C TYR A 454 6.18 0.12 -13.16
N GLY A 455 7.02 0.87 -13.88
CA GLY A 455 8.39 0.48 -14.22
C GLY A 455 8.57 -0.07 -15.64
N LEU A 456 7.52 -0.09 -16.46
CA LEU A 456 7.60 -0.37 -17.89
C LEU A 456 7.99 0.91 -18.65
N ARG A 457 9.26 1.32 -18.54
CA ARG A 457 9.76 2.58 -19.12
C ARG A 457 10.14 2.48 -20.60
N ASP A 458 10.49 1.27 -21.05
CA ASP A 458 10.97 0.98 -22.41
C ASP A 458 10.07 -0.08 -23.07
N ALA A 459 8.80 0.26 -23.27
CA ALA A 459 7.87 -0.59 -24.00
C ALA A 459 7.92 -0.26 -25.48
N GLU A 460 8.36 -1.21 -26.31
CA GLU A 460 8.13 -1.15 -27.74
C GLU A 460 6.69 -1.60 -28.01
N LEU A 461 5.84 -0.67 -28.43
CA LEU A 461 4.52 -0.98 -28.97
C LEU A 461 4.71 -1.29 -30.45
N VAL A 462 4.66 -2.58 -30.79
CA VAL A 462 4.74 -3.09 -32.17
C VAL A 462 3.38 -3.60 -32.63
#